data_AF-A0A7C4J6N3-F1
#
_entry.id   AF-A0A7C4J6N3-F1
#
_cell.length_a   1.000
_cell.length_b   1.000
_cell.length_c   1.000
_cell.angle_alpha   90.00
_cell.angle_beta   90.00
_cell.angle_gamma   90.00
#
_symmetry.space_group_name_H-M   'P 1'
#
loop_
_entity.id
_entity.type
_entity.pdbx_description
1 polymer ?
#
loop_
_entity_poly.entity_id
_entity_poly.type
_entity_poly.pdbx_seq_one_letter_code
_entity_poly.pdbx_strand_id
1 'polypeptide(L)'
;MTDRMSLTCPECNIGELLDMGDGSLACLNCDARYVSPQRLCPFCEAENELDAKMCLKCGRSLRTTCPRCSTINPVKAETCMSCGQAFDTIGHIAAREELRQADRFSLRAETVSGVKAAELAQAQQRADQMWAQEHQRQATLLAQRQKQRQQELRLMYVAIGFLVVAVAAIVLIALATSGG
;
A
#
# COMPACT_ATOMS: atom_id res chain seq x y z
N MET A 1 29.79 -17.47 23.67
CA MET A 1 31.02 -17.08 24.37
C MET A 1 30.82 -15.67 24.89
N THR A 2 30.19 -15.52 26.05
CA THR A 2 30.11 -14.23 26.74
C THR A 2 31.46 -14.02 27.41
N ASP A 3 32.26 -13.12 26.84
CA ASP A 3 33.46 -12.59 27.48
C ASP A 3 33.01 -11.91 28.78
N ARG A 4 33.06 -12.64 29.89
CA ARG A 4 32.79 -12.07 31.22
C ARG A 4 33.99 -11.21 31.54
N MET A 5 33.84 -9.91 31.32
CA MET A 5 34.78 -8.90 31.81
C MET A 5 34.85 -9.04 33.34
N SER A 6 35.85 -9.77 33.81
CA SER A 6 36.11 -9.99 35.23
C SER A 6 36.65 -8.70 35.83
N LEU A 7 35.92 -8.14 36.80
CA LEU A 7 36.32 -6.92 37.51
C LEU A 7 36.92 -7.32 38.86
N THR A 8 38.24 -7.18 39.01
CA THR A 8 38.92 -7.40 40.29
C THR A 8 38.50 -6.35 41.31
N CYS A 9 38.20 -6.77 42.54
CA CYS A 9 37.84 -5.90 43.65
C CYS A 9 39.02 -4.99 44.03
N PRO A 10 38.86 -3.65 44.01
CA PRO A 10 39.97 -2.73 44.30
C PRO A 10 40.33 -2.67 45.80
N GLU A 11 39.45 -3.10 46.70
CA GLU A 11 39.74 -3.10 48.15
C GLU A 11 40.63 -4.27 48.58
N CYS A 12 40.32 -5.51 48.16
CA CYS A 12 41.10 -6.69 48.56
C CYS A 12 42.06 -7.20 47.48
N ASN A 13 41.93 -6.72 46.24
CA ASN A 13 42.73 -7.09 45.06
C ASN A 13 42.80 -8.60 44.75
N ILE A 14 41.96 -9.41 45.40
CA ILE A 14 41.94 -10.88 45.31
C ILE A 14 40.58 -11.36 44.80
N GLY A 15 39.49 -10.79 45.34
CA GLY A 15 38.14 -11.21 44.99
C GLY A 15 37.64 -10.57 43.70
N GLU A 16 36.74 -11.27 43.01
CA GLU A 16 36.00 -10.76 41.85
C GLU A 16 34.73 -10.01 42.30
N LEU A 17 34.37 -8.95 41.59
CA LEU A 17 33.10 -8.26 41.75
C LEU A 17 32.00 -8.97 40.95
N LEU A 18 30.98 -9.45 41.64
CA LEU A 18 29.83 -10.14 41.05
C LEU A 18 28.62 -9.21 40.98
N ASP A 19 27.88 -9.28 39.88
CA ASP A 19 26.59 -8.59 39.71
C ASP A 19 25.51 -9.29 40.53
N MET A 20 24.89 -8.55 41.44
CA MET A 20 23.83 -9.04 42.32
C MET A 20 22.43 -8.93 41.69
N GLY A 21 22.31 -8.32 40.50
CA GLY A 21 21.04 -8.19 39.77
C GLY A 21 20.12 -7.08 40.29
N ASP A 22 20.42 -6.49 41.44
CA ASP A 22 19.78 -5.28 41.98
C ASP A 22 20.50 -3.98 41.53
N GLY A 23 21.45 -4.12 40.60
CA GLY A 23 22.31 -3.04 40.15
C GLY A 23 23.41 -2.67 41.15
N SER A 24 23.74 -3.56 42.09
CA SER A 24 24.97 -3.51 42.87
C SER A 24 25.97 -4.59 42.42
N LEU A 25 27.25 -4.28 42.61
CA LEU A 25 28.34 -5.22 42.49
C LEU A 25 28.84 -5.54 43.90
N ALA A 26 29.11 -6.80 44.20
CA ALA A 26 29.64 -7.18 45.50
C ALA A 26 30.78 -8.20 45.41
N CYS A 27 31.74 -8.07 46.32
CA CYS A 27 32.86 -8.99 46.46
C CYS A 27 32.57 -10.01 47.55
N LEU A 28 32.58 -11.30 47.24
CA LEU A 28 32.35 -12.36 48.23
C LEU A 28 33.57 -12.65 49.12
N ASN A 29 34.72 -12.04 48.83
CA ASN A 29 35.96 -12.25 49.60
C ASN A 29 36.12 -11.24 50.75
N CYS A 30 35.69 -9.99 50.56
CA CYS A 30 35.82 -8.92 51.55
C CYS A 30 34.51 -8.17 51.83
N ASP A 31 33.38 -8.67 51.32
CA ASP A 31 32.03 -8.13 51.48
C ASP A 31 31.81 -6.68 50.99
N ALA A 32 32.78 -6.11 50.26
CA ALA A 32 32.69 -4.79 49.67
C ALA A 32 31.53 -4.69 48.65
N ARG A 33 30.80 -3.56 48.66
CA ARG A 33 29.68 -3.28 47.76
C ARG A 33 29.91 -2.01 46.95
N TYR A 34 29.57 -2.06 45.66
CA TYR A 34 29.72 -0.96 44.71
C TYR A 34 28.43 -0.78 43.91
N VAL A 35 28.21 0.43 43.41
CA VAL A 35 27.11 0.73 42.48
C VAL A 35 27.50 0.23 41.09
N SER A 36 26.60 -0.50 40.42
CA SER A 36 26.84 -0.93 39.04
C SER A 36 27.00 0.27 38.10
N PRO A 37 27.95 0.24 37.15
CA PRO A 37 28.09 1.28 36.13
C PRO A 37 26.81 1.58 35.33
N GLN A 38 25.87 0.62 35.29
CA GLN A 38 24.57 0.77 34.63
C GLN A 38 23.66 1.80 35.34
N ARG A 39 23.84 2.00 36.65
CA ARG A 39 23.07 2.96 37.46
C ARG A 39 23.68 4.36 37.44
N LEU A 40 24.91 4.50 36.94
CA LEU A 40 25.62 5.78 36.91
C LEU A 40 25.28 6.57 35.65
N CYS A 41 24.87 7.82 35.84
CA CYS A 41 24.62 8.74 34.74
C CYS A 41 25.90 9.00 33.94
N PRO A 42 25.92 8.81 32.60
CA PRO A 42 27.10 9.07 31.76
C PRO A 42 27.58 10.52 31.80
N PHE A 43 26.69 11.44 32.16
CA PHE A 43 26.89 12.88 31.96
C PHE A 43 27.26 13.61 33.25
N CYS A 44 26.86 13.09 34.41
CA CYS A 44 27.06 13.75 35.71
C CYS A 44 27.33 12.78 36.86
N GLU A 45 27.46 11.47 36.55
CA GLU A 45 27.85 10.41 37.49
C GLU A 45 26.90 10.18 38.67
N ALA A 46 25.74 10.84 38.70
CA ALA A 46 24.71 10.55 39.68
C ALA A 46 24.23 9.09 39.58
N GLU A 47 24.08 8.43 40.72
CA GLU A 47 23.39 7.14 40.82
C GLU A 47 21.89 7.32 40.54
N ASN A 48 21.31 6.39 39.78
CA ASN A 48 19.88 6.34 39.47
C ASN A 48 19.36 4.92 39.70
N GLU A 49 18.04 4.74 39.65
CA GLU A 49 17.44 3.40 39.61
C GLU A 49 17.86 2.65 38.34
N LEU A 50 17.91 1.31 38.40
CA LEU A 50 18.36 0.47 37.29
C LEU A 50 17.56 0.72 35.99
N ASP A 51 16.27 1.02 36.12
CA ASP A 51 15.37 1.28 35.00
C ASP A 51 15.04 2.75 34.78
N ALA A 52 15.76 3.67 35.43
CA ALA A 52 15.54 5.10 35.28
C ALA A 52 15.63 5.53 33.81
N LYS A 53 14.59 6.22 33.32
CA LYS A 53 14.56 6.76 31.95
C LYS A 53 15.29 8.10 31.84
N MET A 54 15.32 8.85 32.94
CA MET A 54 15.98 10.16 33.04
C MET A 54 16.83 10.19 34.30
N CYS A 55 17.91 10.98 34.24
CA CYS A 55 18.75 11.19 35.41
C CYS A 55 18.04 12.09 36.43
N LEU A 56 17.99 11.66 37.69
CA LEU A 56 17.37 12.42 38.78
C LEU A 56 18.10 13.73 39.12
N LYS A 57 19.39 13.82 38.80
CA LYS A 57 20.23 15.01 39.09
C LYS A 57 20.30 16.00 37.93
N CYS A 58 20.58 15.52 36.70
CA CYS A 58 20.81 16.40 35.55
C CYS A 58 19.66 16.41 34.53
N GLY A 59 18.63 15.59 34.71
CA GLY A 59 17.46 15.53 33.83
C GLY A 59 17.70 14.94 32.43
N ARG A 60 18.92 14.53 32.08
CA ARG A 60 19.21 13.93 30.76
C ARG A 60 18.60 12.53 30.64
N SER A 61 18.18 12.16 29.42
CA SER A 61 17.71 10.81 29.13
C SER A 61 18.84 9.79 29.31
N LEU A 62 18.52 8.66 29.95
CA LEU A 62 19.40 7.49 30.11
C LEU A 62 19.06 6.38 29.09
N ARG A 63 18.07 6.64 28.23
CA ARG A 63 17.66 5.74 27.14
C ARG A 63 17.75 6.46 25.79
N THR A 64 18.05 5.70 24.75
CA THR A 64 18.01 6.14 23.35
C THR A 64 17.11 5.20 22.54
N THR A 65 16.38 5.75 21.57
CA THR A 65 15.51 4.97 20.70
C THR A 65 16.21 4.74 19.37
N CYS A 66 16.28 3.49 18.92
CA CYS A 66 16.86 3.15 17.62
C CYS A 66 16.06 3.82 16.49
N PRO A 67 16.68 4.61 15.61
CA PRO A 67 15.97 5.28 14.51
C PRO A 67 15.47 4.31 13.44
N ARG A 68 16.01 3.07 13.40
CA ARG A 68 15.67 2.06 12.38
C ARG A 68 14.51 1.15 12.80
N CYS A 69 14.53 0.67 14.05
CA CYS A 69 13.56 -0.32 14.54
C CYS A 69 12.80 0.11 15.80
N SER A 70 13.01 1.33 16.28
CA SER A 70 12.33 1.91 17.46
C SER A 70 12.57 1.18 18.79
N THR A 71 13.52 0.25 18.84
CA THR A 71 13.91 -0.42 20.09
C THR A 71 14.55 0.58 21.05
N ILE A 72 14.17 0.51 22.32
CA ILE A 72 14.75 1.32 23.40
C ILE A 72 16.06 0.66 23.87
N ASN A 73 17.13 1.44 23.89
CA ASN A 73 18.48 1.02 24.24
C ASN A 73 19.04 1.89 25.39
N PRO A 74 20.03 1.39 26.16
CA PRO A 74 20.82 2.23 27.05
C PRO A 74 21.50 3.37 26.28
N VAL A 75 21.61 4.55 26.89
CA VAL A 75 22.22 5.73 26.24
C VAL A 75 23.69 5.54 25.88
N LYS A 76 24.40 4.59 26.53
CA LYS A 76 25.79 4.22 26.24
C LYS A 76 25.92 3.08 25.22
N ALA A 77 24.82 2.56 24.68
CA ALA A 77 24.91 1.49 23.68
C ALA A 77 25.57 2.01 22.41
N GLU A 78 26.54 1.28 21.87
CA GLU A 78 27.18 1.61 20.58
C GLU A 78 26.30 1.18 19.40
N THR A 79 25.57 0.07 19.57
CA THR A 79 24.67 -0.49 18.58
C THR A 79 23.33 -0.88 19.20
N CYS A 80 22.29 -0.93 18.37
CA CYS A 80 20.96 -1.37 18.79
C CYS A 80 20.97 -2.86 19.12
N MET A 81 20.50 -3.23 20.31
CA MET A 81 20.43 -4.62 20.77
C MET A 81 19.48 -5.52 19.95
N SER A 82 18.53 -4.91 19.23
CA SER A 82 17.56 -5.66 18.41
C SER A 82 18.01 -5.80 16.95
N CYS A 83 18.51 -4.72 16.35
CA CYS A 83 18.76 -4.68 14.90
C CYS A 83 20.20 -4.38 14.51
N GLY A 84 21.12 -4.21 15.46
CA GLY A 84 22.54 -3.95 15.23
C GLY A 84 22.88 -2.54 14.72
N GLN A 85 21.91 -1.64 14.57
CA GLN A 85 22.16 -0.29 14.06
C GLN A 85 23.12 0.48 14.97
N ALA A 86 24.21 1.01 14.42
CA ALA A 86 25.12 1.88 15.15
C ALA A 86 24.44 3.21 15.53
N PHE A 87 24.76 3.72 16.72
CA PHE A 87 24.30 5.01 17.25
C PHE A 87 25.26 6.17 16.94
N ASP A 88 26.24 5.95 16.08
CA ASP A 88 27.13 6.99 15.58
C ASP A 88 26.49 7.78 14.43
N THR A 89 27.15 8.87 14.02
CA THR A 89 26.65 9.76 12.96
C THR A 89 26.41 9.01 11.65
N ILE A 90 27.28 8.06 11.30
CA ILE A 90 27.16 7.27 10.06
C ILE A 90 25.96 6.33 10.16
N GLY A 91 25.78 5.64 11.29
CA GLY A 91 24.62 4.82 11.57
C GLY A 91 23.31 5.61 11.48
N HIS A 92 23.27 6.83 12.01
CA HIS A 92 22.09 7.69 11.87
C HIS A 92 21.77 8.08 10.42
N ILE A 93 22.79 8.39 9.61
CA ILE A 93 22.61 8.73 8.19
C ILE A 93 22.16 7.51 7.39
N ALA A 94 22.78 6.35 7.61
CA ALA A 94 22.45 5.11 6.92
C ALA A 94 21.00 4.68 7.21
N ALA A 95 20.59 4.67 8.48
CA ALA A 95 19.21 4.35 8.86
C ALA A 95 18.21 5.29 8.19
N ARG A 96 18.51 6.58 8.12
CA ARG A 96 17.64 7.57 7.48
C ARG A 96 17.50 7.34 5.97
N GLU A 97 18.59 7.01 5.29
CA GLU A 97 18.56 6.79 3.85
C GLU A 97 17.83 5.50 3.48
N GLU A 98 18.03 4.42 4.25
CA GLU A 98 17.27 3.17 4.08
C GLU A 98 15.76 3.38 4.20
N LEU A 99 15.32 4.08 5.25
CA LEU A 99 13.90 4.38 5.45
C LEU A 99 13.33 5.22 4.29
N ARG A 100 14.05 6.27 3.86
CA ARG A 100 13.65 7.07 2.70
C ARG A 100 13.57 6.28 1.42
N GLN A 101 14.50 5.35 1.22
CA GLN A 101 14.52 4.52 0.03
C GLN A 101 13.30 3.58 0.02
N ALA A 102 12.97 2.97 1.16
CA ALA A 102 11.75 2.17 1.31
C ALA A 102 10.49 2.99 1.00
N ASP A 103 10.38 4.20 1.56
CA ASP A 103 9.26 5.12 1.31
C ASP A 103 9.15 5.53 -0.17
N ARG A 104 10.28 5.74 -0.84
CA ARG A 104 10.29 6.04 -2.29
C ARG A 104 9.77 4.89 -3.12
N PHE A 105 10.09 3.65 -2.74
CA PHE A 105 9.61 2.47 -3.45
C PHE A 105 8.11 2.26 -3.25
N SER A 106 7.60 2.43 -2.03
CA SER A 106 6.15 2.31 -1.75
C SER A 106 5.35 3.38 -2.49
N LEU A 107 5.79 4.65 -2.44
CA LEU A 107 5.13 5.74 -3.15
C LEU A 107 5.12 5.51 -4.66
N ARG A 108 6.22 5.03 -5.24
CA ARG A 108 6.27 4.66 -6.67
C ARG A 108 5.31 3.53 -7.01
N ALA A 109 5.25 2.48 -6.20
CA ALA A 109 4.33 1.37 -6.43
C ALA A 109 2.86 1.83 -6.41
N GLU A 110 2.50 2.69 -5.46
CA GLU A 110 1.15 3.25 -5.34
C GLU A 110 0.80 4.19 -6.51
N THR A 111 1.73 5.05 -6.93
CA THR A 111 1.49 5.93 -8.09
C THR A 111 1.30 5.12 -9.38
N VAL A 112 2.10 4.08 -9.62
CA VAL A 112 1.98 3.22 -10.81
C VAL A 112 0.65 2.46 -10.81
N SER A 113 0.23 1.92 -9.66
CA SER A 113 -1.06 1.21 -9.56
C SER A 113 -2.24 2.16 -9.77
N GLY A 114 -2.17 3.38 -9.23
CA GLY A 114 -3.16 4.43 -9.43
C GLY A 114 -3.30 4.85 -10.90
N VAL A 115 -2.18 5.07 -11.61
CA VAL A 115 -2.20 5.40 -13.04
C VAL A 115 -2.81 4.27 -13.85
N LYS A 116 -2.41 3.01 -13.61
CA LYS A 116 -2.95 1.85 -14.32
C LYS A 116 -4.45 1.69 -14.10
N ALA A 117 -4.92 1.89 -12.87
CA ALA A 117 -6.35 1.85 -12.57
C ALA A 117 -7.12 2.95 -13.32
N ALA A 118 -6.57 4.16 -13.39
CA ALA A 118 -7.16 5.26 -14.14
C ALA A 118 -7.20 4.99 -15.65
N GLU A 119 -6.11 4.44 -16.22
CA GLU A 119 -6.06 4.07 -17.64
C GLU A 119 -7.09 3.00 -18.00
N LEU A 120 -7.24 1.97 -17.17
CA LEU A 120 -8.23 0.91 -17.37
C LEU A 120 -9.66 1.47 -17.32
N ALA A 121 -9.95 2.35 -16.36
CA ALA A 121 -11.26 3.00 -16.27
C ALA A 121 -11.56 3.85 -17.52
N GLN A 122 -10.58 4.62 -18.00
CA GLN A 122 -10.73 5.41 -19.23
C GLN A 122 -10.86 4.54 -20.48
N ALA A 123 -10.17 3.41 -20.54
CA ALA A 123 -10.28 2.46 -21.65
C ALA A 123 -11.66 1.81 -21.67
N GLN A 124 -12.20 1.45 -20.51
CA GLN A 124 -13.53 0.87 -20.37
C GLN A 124 -14.63 1.87 -20.78
N GLN A 125 -14.54 3.13 -20.33
CA GLN A 125 -15.45 4.19 -20.76
C GLN A 125 -15.45 4.37 -22.29
N ARG A 126 -14.27 4.34 -22.92
CA ARG A 126 -14.17 4.42 -24.39
C ARG A 126 -14.80 3.21 -25.08
N ALA A 127 -14.63 2.01 -24.54
CA ALA A 127 -15.27 0.81 -25.08
C ALA A 127 -16.80 0.89 -25.00
N ASP A 128 -17.33 1.32 -23.85
CA ASP A 128 -18.78 1.47 -23.64
C ASP A 128 -19.38 2.50 -24.60
N GLN A 129 -18.68 3.61 -24.83
CA GLN A 129 -19.09 4.63 -25.80
C GLN A 129 -19.12 4.07 -27.23
N MET A 130 -18.11 3.29 -27.63
CA MET A 130 -18.08 2.65 -28.95
C MET A 130 -19.24 1.66 -29.13
N TRP A 131 -19.53 0.83 -28.11
CA TRP A 131 -20.65 -0.11 -28.15
C TRP A 131 -22.00 0.60 -28.24
N ALA A 132 -22.19 1.69 -27.50
CA ALA A 132 -23.43 2.48 -27.57
C ALA A 132 -23.67 3.05 -28.98
N GLN A 133 -22.62 3.54 -29.65
CA GLN A 133 -22.70 4.02 -31.03
C GLN A 133 -23.05 2.91 -32.01
N GLU A 134 -22.42 1.73 -31.88
CA GLU A 134 -22.70 0.59 -32.76
C GLU A 134 -24.13 0.08 -32.58
N HIS A 135 -24.65 0.04 -31.34
CA HIS A 135 -26.05 -0.29 -31.09
C HIS A 135 -27.02 0.68 -31.77
N GLN A 136 -26.74 1.98 -31.73
CA GLN A 136 -27.52 2.98 -32.47
C GLN A 136 -27.45 2.76 -33.98
N ARG A 137 -26.25 2.50 -34.52
CA ARG A 137 -26.06 2.20 -35.94
C ARG A 137 -26.85 0.96 -36.38
N GLN A 138 -26.84 -0.11 -35.59
CA GLN A 138 -27.61 -1.31 -35.91
C GLN A 138 -29.12 -1.06 -35.86
N ALA A 139 -29.61 -0.37 -34.82
CA ALA A 139 -31.03 -0.03 -34.70
C ALA A 139 -31.52 0.81 -35.90
N THR A 140 -30.73 1.79 -36.33
CA THR A 140 -31.08 2.63 -37.49
C THR A 140 -31.10 1.83 -38.80
N LEU A 141 -30.13 0.94 -39.04
CA LEU A 141 -30.11 0.08 -40.22
C LEU A 141 -31.30 -0.89 -40.26
N LEU A 142 -31.67 -1.48 -39.11
CA LEU A 142 -32.84 -2.35 -39.01
C LEU A 142 -34.13 -1.56 -39.28
N ALA A 143 -34.26 -0.35 -38.73
CA ALA A 143 -35.42 0.51 -38.99
C ALA A 143 -35.52 0.93 -40.47
N GLN A 144 -34.39 1.23 -41.12
CA GLN A 144 -34.35 1.51 -42.56
C GLN A 144 -34.80 0.31 -43.40
N ARG A 145 -34.28 -0.90 -43.10
CA ARG A 145 -34.71 -2.14 -43.79
C ARG A 145 -36.19 -2.43 -43.60
N GLN A 146 -36.73 -2.22 -42.40
CA GLN A 146 -38.16 -2.38 -42.14
C GLN A 146 -39.00 -1.40 -42.98
N LYS A 147 -38.59 -0.12 -43.06
CA LYS A 147 -39.27 0.87 -43.92
C LYS A 147 -39.19 0.52 -45.40
N GLN A 148 -38.02 0.11 -45.90
CA GLN A 148 -37.85 -0.35 -47.29
C GLN A 148 -38.78 -1.53 -47.60
N ARG A 149 -38.80 -2.56 -46.74
CA ARG A 149 -39.66 -3.73 -46.92
C ARG A 149 -41.15 -3.37 -46.90
N GLN A 150 -41.56 -2.41 -46.06
CA GLN A 150 -42.93 -1.90 -46.07
C GLN A 150 -43.27 -1.14 -47.37
N GLN A 151 -42.34 -0.35 -47.91
CA GLN A 151 -42.53 0.35 -49.18
C GLN A 151 -42.63 -0.64 -50.36
N GLU A 152 -41.74 -1.63 -50.41
CA GLU A 152 -41.78 -2.69 -51.43
C GLU A 152 -43.09 -3.48 -51.39
N LEU A 153 -43.52 -3.91 -50.20
CA LEU A 153 -44.80 -4.61 -50.04
C LEU A 153 -45.99 -3.73 -50.44
N ARG A 154 -46.01 -2.44 -50.04
CA ARG A 154 -47.06 -1.51 -50.46
C ARG A 154 -47.11 -1.35 -51.98
N LEU A 155 -45.97 -1.16 -52.64
CA LEU A 155 -45.89 -1.04 -54.10
C LEU A 155 -46.36 -2.31 -54.79
N MET A 156 -45.91 -3.48 -54.32
CA MET A 156 -46.34 -4.78 -54.82
C MET A 156 -47.88 -4.95 -54.72
N TYR A 157 -48.47 -4.64 -53.56
CA TYR A 157 -49.92 -4.74 -53.37
C TYR A 157 -50.71 -3.75 -54.24
N VAL A 158 -50.24 -2.51 -54.40
CA VAL A 158 -50.87 -1.52 -55.28
C VAL A 158 -50.83 -1.98 -56.74
N ALA A 159 -49.70 -2.50 -57.20
CA ALA A 159 -49.56 -3.01 -58.56
C ALA A 159 -50.47 -4.23 -58.83
N ILE A 160 -50.55 -5.17 -57.88
CA ILE A 160 -51.47 -6.33 -57.96
C ILE A 160 -52.93 -5.84 -57.98
N GLY A 161 -53.30 -4.90 -57.11
CA GLY A 161 -54.65 -4.33 -57.07
C GLY A 161 -55.06 -3.68 -58.40
N PHE A 162 -54.16 -2.92 -59.02
CA PHE A 162 -54.39 -2.32 -60.34
C PHE A 162 -54.60 -3.39 -61.43
N LEU A 163 -53.77 -4.44 -61.45
CA LEU A 163 -53.93 -5.57 -62.38
C LEU A 163 -55.30 -6.25 -62.22
N VAL A 164 -55.73 -6.52 -60.99
CA VAL A 164 -57.03 -7.17 -60.72
C VAL A 164 -58.19 -6.31 -61.21
N VAL A 165 -58.16 -5.00 -60.93
CA VAL A 165 -59.20 -4.06 -61.40
C VAL A 165 -59.21 -3.99 -62.93
N ALA A 166 -58.05 -3.93 -63.57
CA ALA A 166 -57.94 -3.91 -65.03
C ALA A 166 -58.53 -5.18 -65.66
N VAL A 167 -58.20 -6.36 -65.11
CA VAL A 167 -58.75 -7.65 -65.57
C VAL A 167 -60.27 -7.70 -65.36
N ALA A 168 -60.77 -7.29 -64.19
CA ALA A 168 -62.20 -7.26 -63.91
C ALA A 168 -62.96 -6.34 -64.87
N ALA A 169 -62.40 -5.16 -65.19
CA ALA A 169 -62.97 -4.24 -66.16
C ALA A 169 -63.03 -4.86 -67.57
N ILE A 170 -61.98 -5.55 -68.01
CA ILE A 170 -61.95 -6.26 -69.30
C ILE A 170 -63.05 -7.34 -69.34
N VAL A 171 -63.21 -8.13 -68.27
CA VAL A 171 -64.25 -9.16 -68.18
C VAL A 171 -65.65 -8.55 -68.23
N LEU A 172 -65.90 -7.46 -67.50
CA LEU A 172 -67.19 -6.76 -67.50
C LEU A 172 -67.53 -6.20 -68.89
N ILE A 173 -66.55 -5.60 -69.57
CA ILE A 173 -66.72 -5.10 -70.95
C ILE A 173 -67.05 -6.27 -71.89
N ALA A 174 -66.32 -7.39 -71.79
CA ALA A 174 -66.56 -8.56 -72.63
C ALA A 174 -67.97 -9.14 -72.42
N LEU A 175 -68.42 -9.27 -71.18
CA LEU A 175 -69.78 -9.74 -70.84
C LEU A 175 -70.86 -8.81 -71.40
N ALA A 176 -70.68 -7.49 -71.29
CA ALA A 176 -71.61 -6.50 -71.82
C ALA A 176 -71.72 -6.56 -73.36
N THR A 177 -70.61 -6.86 -74.06
CA THR A 177 -70.61 -7.00 -75.53
C THR A 177 -71.17 -8.33 -76.04
N SER A 178 -71.16 -9.40 -75.23
CA SER A 178 -71.67 -10.72 -75.63
C SER A 178 -73.16 -10.94 -75.34
N GLY A 179 -73.78 -10.09 -74.51
CA GLY A 179 -75.17 -10.23 -74.05
C GLY A 179 -76.21 -9.38 -74.79
N GLY A 180 -75.84 -8.72 -75.88
CA GLY A 180 -76.74 -7.97 -76.76
C GLY A 180 -76.73 -8.54 -78.17
#